data_AF-G9KEH9-F1
#
_entry.id   AF-G9KEH9-F1
#
_cell.length_a   1.000
_cell.length_b   1.000
_cell.length_c   1.000
_cell.angle_alpha   90.00
_cell.angle_beta   90.00
_cell.angle_gamma   90.00
#
_symmetry.space_group_name_H-M   'P 1'
#
loop_
_entity.id
_entity.type
_entity.pdbx_description
1 polymer ?
#
loop_
_entity_poly.entity_id
_entity_poly.type
_entity_poly.pdbx_seq_one_letter_code
_entity_poly.pdbx_strand_id
1 'polypeptide(L)'
;RPKPDEKYYSTSIWGPTCDGLDRIVERCDLPEMHVGDWMVFENMGAYTVAAASTFNGFQRPTIYYVMSGPTWQLMQQIQSRDFPAELEEPDASPLPVSCARESGLKRPPATCASTSVNV
;
A
#
# COMPACT_ATOMS: atom_id res chain seq x y z
N ARG A 1 -1.10 16.44 -10.65
CA ARG A 1 -2.51 16.91 -10.75
C ARG A 1 -2.94 16.72 -12.19
N PRO A 2 -4.14 16.19 -12.46
CA PRO A 2 -4.65 16.08 -13.83
C PRO A 2 -4.60 17.44 -14.51
N LYS A 3 -4.16 17.51 -15.77
CA LYS A 3 -4.27 18.77 -16.51
C LYS A 3 -5.74 18.97 -16.86
N PRO A 4 -6.32 20.16 -16.63
CA PRO A 4 -7.76 20.39 -16.75
C PRO A 4 -8.32 20.19 -18.18
N ASP A 5 -7.45 20.16 -19.19
CA ASP A 5 -7.74 19.98 -20.62
C ASP A 5 -7.25 18.63 -21.17
N GLU A 6 -6.79 17.72 -20.31
CA GLU A 6 -6.26 16.42 -20.74
C GLU A 6 -7.39 15.50 -21.20
N LYS A 7 -7.27 14.98 -22.42
CA LYS A 7 -8.22 14.02 -22.96
C LYS A 7 -7.96 12.63 -22.39
N TYR A 8 -9.02 11.97 -21.95
CA TYR A 8 -9.00 10.60 -21.45
C TYR A 8 -9.52 9.63 -22.52
N TYR A 9 -9.00 8.41 -22.49
CA TYR A 9 -9.31 7.36 -23.43
C TYR A 9 -9.70 6.08 -22.68
N SER A 10 -10.71 5.39 -23.22
CA SER A 10 -11.07 4.04 -22.77
C SER A 10 -9.91 3.10 -23.07
N THR A 11 -9.27 2.61 -22.02
CA THR A 11 -7.98 1.91 -22.03
C THR A 11 -8.09 0.55 -21.34
N SER A 12 -7.27 -0.41 -21.75
CA SER A 12 -7.09 -1.71 -21.08
C SER A 12 -5.64 -1.85 -20.63
N ILE A 13 -5.40 -2.57 -19.53
CA ILE A 13 -4.05 -2.76 -18.94
C ILE A 13 -3.75 -4.25 -18.89
N TRP A 14 -2.59 -4.64 -19.40
CA TRP A 14 -2.16 -6.02 -19.59
C TRP A 14 -0.89 -6.32 -18.81
N GLY A 15 -0.77 -7.56 -18.35
CA GLY A 15 0.45 -8.07 -17.76
C GLY A 15 1.50 -8.45 -18.82
N PRO A 16 2.72 -8.81 -18.39
CA PRO A 16 3.84 -9.02 -19.30
C PRO A 16 3.87 -10.43 -19.90
N THR A 17 3.00 -11.36 -19.48
CA THR A 17 3.08 -12.76 -19.93
C THR A 17 2.58 -12.94 -21.36
N CYS A 18 2.84 -14.11 -21.93
CA CYS A 18 2.34 -14.49 -23.25
C CYS A 18 0.90 -15.04 -23.20
N ASP A 19 0.23 -14.97 -22.03
CA ASP A 19 -1.13 -15.45 -21.85
C ASP A 19 -2.13 -14.33 -22.17
N GLY A 20 -3.06 -14.59 -23.08
CA GLY A 20 -4.15 -13.67 -23.41
C GLY A 20 -5.16 -13.46 -22.28
N LEU A 21 -5.04 -14.19 -21.17
CA LEU A 21 -5.82 -13.98 -19.95
C LEU A 21 -5.10 -13.11 -18.91
N ASP A 22 -3.82 -12.77 -19.12
CA ASP A 22 -3.05 -11.90 -18.22
C ASP A 22 -3.43 -10.43 -18.42
N ARG A 23 -4.67 -10.10 -18.05
CA ARG A 23 -5.29 -8.78 -18.16
C ARG A 23 -5.58 -8.24 -16.77
N ILE A 24 -4.91 -7.13 -16.42
CA ILE A 24 -4.99 -6.50 -15.10
C ILE A 24 -6.28 -5.67 -14.99
N VAL A 25 -6.58 -4.88 -16.02
CA VAL A 25 -7.80 -4.05 -16.10
C VAL A 25 -8.42 -4.19 -17.47
N GLU A 26 -9.69 -4.61 -17.51
CA GLU A 26 -10.45 -4.74 -18.76
C GLU A 26 -10.73 -3.38 -19.41
N ARG A 27 -11.19 -2.42 -18.62
CA ARG A 27 -11.53 -1.07 -19.09
C ARG A 27 -11.38 -0.04 -17.97
N CYS A 28 -10.62 1.01 -18.22
CA CYS A 28 -10.54 2.22 -17.41
C CYS A 28 -10.33 3.45 -18.30
N ASP A 29 -10.49 4.65 -17.75
CA ASP A 29 -10.17 5.88 -18.46
C ASP A 29 -8.82 6.42 -17.97
N LEU A 30 -7.88 6.57 -18.89
CA LEU A 30 -6.55 7.12 -18.64
C LEU A 30 -6.22 8.21 -19.66
N PRO A 31 -5.35 9.18 -19.32
CA PRO A 31 -4.75 10.06 -20.31
C PRO A 31 -3.89 9.24 -21.29
N GLU A 32 -3.42 9.88 -22.37
CA GLU A 32 -2.45 9.26 -23.26
C GLU A 32 -1.13 8.99 -22.52
N MET A 33 -0.70 7.73 -22.53
CA MET A 33 0.51 7.25 -21.86
C MET A 33 1.53 6.79 -22.90
N HIS A 34 2.82 6.92 -22.58
CA HIS A 34 3.92 6.51 -23.44
C HIS A 34 4.72 5.36 -22.82
N VAL A 35 5.45 4.63 -23.66
CA VAL A 35 6.38 3.59 -23.20
C VAL A 35 7.44 4.25 -22.31
N GLY A 36 7.59 3.73 -21.10
CA GLY A 36 8.50 4.27 -20.08
C GLY A 36 7.80 5.07 -18.98
N ASP A 37 6.52 5.40 -19.15
CA ASP A 37 5.73 6.03 -18.09
C ASP A 37 5.40 5.03 -16.97
N TRP A 38 5.18 5.56 -15.77
CA TRP A 38 4.91 4.76 -14.57
C TRP A 38 3.42 4.74 -14.23
N MET A 39 2.94 3.58 -13.80
CA MET A 39 1.62 3.38 -13.19
C MET A 39 1.80 2.93 -11.74
N VAL A 40 0.98 3.48 -10.85
CA VAL A 40 1.03 3.19 -9.41
C VAL A 40 -0.26 2.50 -8.98
N PHE A 41 -0.13 1.36 -8.31
CA PHE A 41 -1.24 0.63 -7.71
C PHE A 41 -1.07 0.64 -6.18
N GLU A 42 -1.91 1.43 -5.52
CA GLU A 42 -1.93 1.51 -4.07
C GLU A 42 -2.61 0.28 -3.45
N ASN A 43 -2.44 0.08 -2.14
CA ASN A 43 -3.08 -1.01 -1.38
C ASN A 43 -2.68 -2.44 -1.79
N MET A 44 -1.50 -2.61 -2.40
CA MET A 44 -0.98 -3.91 -2.89
C MET A 44 -0.23 -4.74 -1.83
N GLY A 45 -0.56 -4.58 -0.54
CA GLY A 45 0.18 -5.21 0.56
C GLY A 45 -0.25 -6.64 0.93
N ALA A 46 -1.52 -7.00 0.70
CA ALA A 46 -2.09 -8.29 1.10
C ALA A 46 -2.43 -9.15 -0.12
N TYR A 47 -2.14 -10.46 -0.05
CA TYR A 47 -2.44 -11.44 -1.10
C TYR A 47 -1.85 -11.15 -2.48
N THR A 48 -0.74 -10.39 -2.54
CA THR A 48 -0.03 -10.04 -3.77
C THR A 48 1.28 -10.83 -3.90
N VAL A 49 2.38 -10.31 -3.34
CA VAL A 49 3.72 -10.94 -3.39
C VAL A 49 3.75 -12.32 -2.75
N ALA A 50 2.85 -12.59 -1.81
CA ALA A 50 2.72 -13.88 -1.14
C ALA A 50 2.33 -15.01 -2.11
N ALA A 51 1.55 -14.71 -3.15
CA ALA A 51 1.05 -15.69 -4.12
C ALA A 51 1.66 -15.55 -5.53
N ALA A 52 2.59 -14.60 -5.72
CA ALA A 52 3.20 -14.35 -7.02
C ALA A 52 4.04 -15.55 -7.51
N SER A 53 4.09 -15.78 -8.83
CA SER A 53 4.97 -16.79 -9.45
C SER A 53 5.98 -16.10 -10.37
N THR A 54 6.88 -16.89 -10.97
CA THR A 54 7.80 -16.44 -12.02
C THR A 54 7.46 -17.09 -13.36
N PHE A 55 6.16 -17.26 -13.64
CA PHE A 55 5.69 -17.74 -14.94
C PHE A 55 6.23 -16.84 -16.06
N ASN A 56 6.60 -17.42 -17.20
CA ASN A 56 7.34 -16.77 -18.30
C ASN A 56 8.68 -16.12 -17.90
N GLY A 57 9.23 -16.42 -16.73
CA GLY A 57 10.55 -15.95 -16.31
C GLY A 57 10.61 -14.52 -15.79
N PHE A 58 9.46 -13.81 -15.70
CA PHE A 58 9.40 -12.47 -15.13
C PHE A 58 9.70 -12.52 -13.62
N GLN A 59 10.67 -11.72 -13.19
CA GLN A 59 11.10 -11.68 -11.80
C GLN A 59 10.12 -10.89 -10.93
N ARG A 60 10.05 -11.22 -9.64
CA ARG A 60 9.24 -10.49 -8.69
C ARG A 60 9.80 -9.07 -8.48
N PRO A 61 8.94 -8.05 -8.28
CA PRO A 61 9.40 -6.71 -7.95
C PRO A 61 10.24 -6.68 -6.66
N THR A 62 11.27 -5.84 -6.63
CA THR A 62 12.07 -5.61 -5.41
C THR A 62 11.27 -4.75 -4.42
N ILE A 63 11.28 -5.13 -3.14
CA ILE A 63 10.58 -4.41 -2.07
C ILE A 63 11.56 -3.47 -1.36
N TYR A 64 11.24 -2.18 -1.37
CA TYR A 64 12.00 -1.16 -0.65
C TYR A 64 11.20 -0.72 0.59
N TYR A 65 11.71 -1.07 1.78
CA TYR A 65 11.10 -0.68 3.05
C TYR A 65 11.53 0.73 3.45
N VAL A 66 10.57 1.56 3.86
CA VAL A 66 10.81 2.91 4.34
C VAL A 66 10.12 3.13 5.68
N MET A 67 10.72 3.94 6.54
CA MET A 67 10.16 4.31 7.83
C MET A 67 10.54 5.74 8.18
N SER A 68 9.57 6.54 8.63
CA SER A 68 9.85 7.91 9.07
C SER A 68 10.60 7.93 10.40
N GLY A 69 11.39 8.99 10.65
CA GLY A 69 12.08 9.17 11.93
C GLY A 69 11.16 9.06 13.17
N PRO A 70 9.99 9.74 13.19
CA PRO A 70 9.02 9.59 14.28
C PRO A 70 8.49 8.16 14.45
N THR A 71 8.20 7.45 13.35
CA THR A 71 7.76 6.04 13.40
C THR A 71 8.85 5.14 14.00
N TRP A 72 10.12 5.38 13.65
CA TRP A 72 11.25 4.66 14.20
C TRP A 72 11.43 4.92 15.71
N GLN A 73 11.22 6.15 16.17
CA GLN A 73 11.24 6.47 17.61
C GLN A 73 10.12 5.75 18.37
N LEU A 74 8.91 5.70 17.80
CA LEU A 74 7.80 4.92 18.38
C LEU A 74 8.15 3.43 18.45
N MET A 75 8.78 2.88 17.41
CA MET A 75 9.22 1.49 17.40
C MET A 75 10.25 1.20 18.50
N GLN A 76 11.21 2.10 18.73
CA GLN A 76 12.16 1.99 19.85
C GLN A 76 11.45 2.04 21.22
N GLN A 77 10.42 2.89 21.38
CA GLN A 77 9.64 2.92 22.61
C GLN A 77 8.91 1.60 22.86
N ILE A 78 8.29 1.01 21.83
CA ILE A 78 7.64 -0.31 21.91
C ILE A 78 8.67 -1.38 22.29
N GLN A 79 9.86 -1.36 21.69
CA GLN A 79 10.93 -2.31 22.02
C GLN A 79 11.45 -2.15 23.45
N SER A 80 11.53 -0.92 23.96
CA SER A 80 12.00 -0.62 25.32
C SER A 80 10.99 -0.92 26.42
N ARG A 81 9.70 -1.04 26.06
CA ARG A 81 8.69 -1.57 26.96
C ARG A 81 8.89 -3.07 26.96
N ASP A 82 9.64 -3.58 27.93
CA ASP A 82 9.71 -5.01 28.22
C ASP A 82 8.28 -5.57 28.12
N PHE A 83 8.07 -6.56 27.24
CA PHE A 83 6.90 -7.41 27.35
C PHE A 83 6.91 -7.93 28.78
N PRO A 84 5.90 -7.64 29.64
CA PRO A 84 5.85 -8.29 30.93
C PRO A 84 5.89 -9.79 30.64
N ALA A 85 6.91 -10.48 31.17
CA ALA A 85 6.93 -11.93 31.20
C ALA A 85 5.58 -12.35 31.78
N GLU A 86 4.86 -13.21 31.03
CA GLU A 86 3.55 -13.77 31.35
C GLU A 86 3.21 -13.65 32.84
N LEU A 87 2.46 -12.61 33.21
CA LEU A 87 1.84 -12.57 34.53
C LEU A 87 0.69 -13.56 34.45
N GLU A 88 0.84 -14.65 35.22
CA GLU A 88 -0.16 -15.66 35.52
C GLU A 88 -1.56 -15.06 35.49
N GLU A 89 -2.47 -15.64 34.70
CA GLU A 89 -3.88 -15.25 34.63
C GLU A 89 -4.53 -15.19 36.02
N PRO A 90 -5.12 -14.04 36.43
CA PRO A 90 -6.29 -14.10 37.29
C PRO A 90 -7.37 -13.12 36.78
N ASP A 91 -8.40 -13.72 36.22
CA ASP A 91 -9.79 -13.25 36.17
C ASP A 91 -10.13 -12.08 35.23
N ALA A 92 -10.79 -12.46 34.14
CA ALA A 92 -11.80 -11.75 33.36
C ALA A 92 -11.71 -10.21 33.29
N SER A 93 -11.11 -9.68 32.22
CA SER A 93 -11.39 -8.33 31.69
C SER A 93 -11.01 -8.25 30.19
N PRO A 94 -11.82 -7.60 29.34
CA PRO A 94 -11.73 -7.78 27.89
C PRO A 94 -10.52 -7.04 27.31
N LEU A 95 -9.59 -7.81 26.73
CA LEU A 95 -8.53 -7.27 25.88
C LEU A 95 -9.14 -6.49 24.70
N PRO A 96 -8.65 -5.29 24.36
CA PRO A 96 -9.08 -4.62 23.16
C PRO A 96 -8.36 -5.25 21.95
N VAL A 97 -8.89 -6.36 21.46
CA VAL A 97 -8.78 -6.70 20.04
C VAL A 97 -9.58 -5.67 19.27
N SER A 98 -8.90 -4.71 18.64
CA SER A 98 -9.52 -3.94 17.57
C SER A 98 -8.51 -3.01 16.88
N CYS A 99 -8.10 -3.40 15.68
CA CYS A 99 -7.73 -2.47 14.61
C CYS A 99 -8.99 -1.86 13.94
N ALA A 100 -10.15 -1.93 14.60
CA ALA A 100 -11.44 -1.48 14.12
C ALA A 100 -12.09 -0.58 15.18
N ARG A 101 -11.49 0.58 15.46
CA ARG A 101 -12.14 1.65 16.22
C ARG A 101 -12.44 2.81 15.28
N GLU A 102 -13.49 2.66 14.47
CA GLU A 102 -14.42 3.78 14.27
C GLU A 102 -15.04 4.07 15.65
N SER A 103 -15.21 5.29 16.16
CA SER A 103 -15.59 6.54 15.54
C SER A 103 -15.27 7.68 16.53
N GLY A 104 -15.12 8.92 16.07
CA GLY A 104 -15.54 10.07 16.88
C GLY A 104 -14.59 11.25 17.07
N LEU A 105 -13.54 11.45 16.26
CA LEU A 105 -12.82 12.72 16.25
C LEU A 105 -13.07 13.49 14.95
N LYS A 106 -13.64 14.70 15.09
CA LYS A 106 -13.89 15.63 13.99
C LYS A 106 -12.59 15.83 13.19
N ARG A 107 -12.65 15.59 11.88
CA ARG A 107 -11.55 15.85 10.95
C ARG A 107 -11.26 17.36 10.91
N PRO A 108 -10.05 17.84 11.24
CA PRO A 108 -9.58 19.12 10.73
C PRO A 108 -9.31 18.98 9.22
N PRO A 109 -9.43 20.06 8.43
CA PRO A 109 -9.24 20.00 6.98
C PRO A 109 -7.82 19.48 6.69
N ALA A 110 -7.74 18.35 5.99
CA ALA A 110 -6.50 17.74 5.58
C ALA A 110 -5.78 18.67 4.59
N THR A 111 -4.70 19.32 5.04
CA THR A 111 -3.64 19.78 4.14
C THR A 111 -2.59 18.68 4.09
N CYS A 112 -2.78 17.77 3.15
CA CYS A 112 -1.76 16.77 2.82
C CYS A 112 -0.69 17.50 2.00
N ALA A 113 0.43 17.85 2.64
CA ALA A 113 1.60 18.33 1.93
C ALA A 113 2.30 17.13 1.29
N SER A 114 2.15 16.97 -0.02
CA SER A 114 2.94 16.02 -0.80
C SER A 114 4.42 16.34 -0.63
N THR A 115 5.17 15.43 -0.01
CA THR A 115 6.63 15.45 -0.06
C THR A 115 7.05 14.52 -1.19
N SER A 116 7.59 15.09 -2.27
CA SER A 116 8.26 14.34 -3.32
C SER A 116 9.68 14.00 -2.84
N VAL A 117 10.04 12.73 -2.85
CA VAL A 117 11.44 12.30 -2.84
C VAL A 117 11.82 12.09 -4.29
N ASN A 118 12.73 12.92 -4.81
CA ASN A 118 13.38 12.67 -6.09
C ASN A 118 14.46 11.61 -5.86
N VAL A 119 14.46 10.57 -6.69
CA VAL A 119 15.63 9.72 -6.97
C VAL A 119 15.98 9.93 -8.43
#